data_AF-A0AAW9RL80-F1
#
_entry.id   AF-A0AAW9RL80-F1
#
_cell.length_a   1.000
_cell.length_b   1.000
_cell.length_c   1.000
_cell.angle_alpha   90.00
_cell.angle_beta   90.00
_cell.angle_gamma   90.00
#
_symmetry.space_group_name_H-M   'P 1'
#
loop_
_entity.id
_entity.type
_entity.pdbx_description
1 polymer ?
#
loop_
_entity_poly.entity_id
_entity_poly.type
_entity_poly.pdbx_seq_one_letter_code
_entity_poly.pdbx_strand_id
1 'polypeptide(L)'
;MEMTISIQNRPRVGTIWMVLFCGMILSGPMLATDYLEEGDAQNGARTWAENCNRCHNARDPQDLRDDQWTTSVFHMRVRAGLTGKQTRDVLEYLQTANNWPVSLSTEVAQAGSGTARSGEEVYGRVCVACHGADGKGTVPGAPDFTDADGPMAQSDAILLEHIRDGFKSPKSPMAMPPRGGDPNLNQGEMEAVLEFMRKSFSD
;
A
#
# COMPACT_ATOMS: atom_id res chain seq x y z
N MET A 1 -36.39 -6.17 -70.96
CA MET A 1 -36.95 -6.54 -69.65
C MET A 1 -37.49 -7.94 -69.78
N GLU A 2 -36.65 -8.97 -69.57
CA GLU A 2 -37.14 -10.35 -69.39
C GLU A 2 -36.36 -11.00 -68.25
N MET A 3 -37.13 -11.57 -67.34
CA MET A 3 -36.77 -11.95 -65.98
C MET A 3 -36.15 -13.35 -65.94
N THR A 4 -35.05 -13.46 -65.20
CA THR A 4 -34.46 -14.71 -64.72
C THR A 4 -35.24 -15.25 -63.52
N ILE A 5 -35.75 -16.47 -63.61
CA ILE A 5 -36.08 -17.30 -62.44
C ILE A 5 -35.52 -18.70 -62.71
N SER A 6 -34.49 -19.08 -61.95
CA SER A 6 -33.90 -20.41 -61.93
C SER A 6 -33.92 -20.91 -60.50
N ILE A 7 -34.81 -21.85 -60.18
CA ILE A 7 -34.63 -22.81 -59.09
C ILE A 7 -35.30 -24.13 -59.52
N GLN A 8 -34.49 -25.12 -59.88
CA GLN A 8 -34.87 -26.52 -60.00
C GLN A 8 -34.49 -27.30 -58.74
N ASN A 9 -35.19 -28.42 -58.58
CA ASN A 9 -35.61 -29.06 -57.35
C ASN A 9 -34.87 -30.40 -57.12
N ARG A 10 -34.99 -30.89 -55.86
CA ARG A 10 -34.95 -32.31 -55.39
C ARG A 10 -33.63 -32.87 -54.85
N PRO A 11 -33.66 -33.98 -54.08
CA PRO A 11 -34.54 -34.31 -52.94
C PRO A 11 -33.79 -34.94 -51.75
N ARG A 12 -34.51 -35.09 -50.62
CA ARG A 12 -34.13 -35.74 -49.36
C ARG A 12 -33.68 -37.20 -49.49
N VAL A 13 -32.60 -37.58 -48.79
CA VAL A 13 -32.42 -38.93 -48.21
C VAL A 13 -31.69 -38.77 -46.86
N GLY A 14 -32.24 -39.39 -45.82
CA GLY A 14 -31.75 -39.28 -44.45
C GLY A 14 -30.60 -40.24 -44.14
N THR A 15 -29.77 -39.85 -43.18
CA THR A 15 -28.89 -40.76 -42.45
C THR A 15 -28.86 -40.33 -40.99
N ILE A 16 -29.36 -41.23 -40.16
CA ILE A 16 -29.30 -41.22 -38.70
C ILE A 16 -27.82 -41.19 -38.30
N TRP A 17 -27.35 -40.07 -37.76
CA TRP A 17 -26.11 -40.04 -36.99
C TRP A 17 -26.49 -39.86 -35.53
N MET A 18 -26.56 -41.00 -34.84
CA MET A 18 -26.58 -41.10 -33.39
C MET A 18 -25.36 -40.33 -32.87
N VAL A 19 -25.59 -39.11 -32.38
CA VAL A 19 -24.55 -38.31 -31.72
C VAL A 19 -24.24 -39.01 -30.41
N LEU A 20 -23.23 -39.90 -30.46
CA LEU A 20 -22.47 -40.30 -29.29
C LEU A 20 -21.85 -39.02 -28.73
N PHE A 21 -22.55 -38.39 -27.78
CA PHE A 21 -21.97 -37.48 -26.80
C PHE A 21 -21.06 -38.34 -25.91
N CYS A 22 -19.94 -38.80 -26.48
CA CYS A 22 -18.79 -39.23 -25.71
C CYS A 22 -18.40 -37.99 -24.91
N GLY A 23 -18.60 -38.05 -23.60
CA GLY A 23 -18.22 -37.01 -22.67
C GLY A 23 -16.74 -36.73 -22.84
N MET A 24 -16.44 -35.74 -23.67
CA MET A 24 -15.17 -35.04 -23.65
C MET A 24 -15.23 -34.20 -22.38
N ILE A 25 -14.99 -34.87 -21.25
CA ILE A 25 -14.42 -34.23 -20.09
C ILE A 25 -13.13 -33.64 -20.64
N LEU A 26 -13.19 -32.37 -21.03
CA LEU A 26 -12.03 -31.54 -21.20
C LEU A 26 -11.39 -31.52 -19.81
N SER A 27 -10.55 -32.51 -19.58
CA SER A 27 -9.41 -32.41 -18.68
C SER A 27 -8.52 -31.31 -19.27
N GLY A 28 -8.99 -30.06 -19.21
CA GLY A 28 -8.09 -28.93 -19.20
C GLY A 28 -7.06 -29.28 -18.14
N PRO A 29 -5.76 -29.10 -18.41
CA PRO A 29 -4.79 -29.38 -17.39
C PRO A 29 -5.20 -28.50 -16.21
N MET A 30 -5.58 -29.12 -15.09
CA MET A 30 -5.59 -28.45 -13.81
C MET A 30 -4.11 -28.18 -13.49
N LEU A 31 -3.51 -27.26 -14.24
CA LEU A 31 -2.46 -26.43 -13.70
C LEU A 31 -3.22 -25.56 -12.72
N ALA A 32 -3.37 -26.10 -11.51
CA ALA A 32 -3.65 -25.29 -10.35
C ALA A 32 -2.53 -24.25 -10.37
N THR A 33 -2.83 -23.07 -10.89
CA THR A 33 -1.94 -21.93 -10.85
C THR A 33 -1.99 -21.45 -9.42
N ASP A 34 -1.45 -22.28 -8.52
CA ASP A 34 -1.26 -22.01 -7.10
C ASP A 34 -0.08 -21.05 -6.96
N TYR A 35 0.08 -20.12 -7.90
CA TYR A 35 0.96 -18.98 -7.71
C TYR A 35 0.43 -18.30 -6.47
N LEU A 36 1.19 -18.42 -5.38
CA LEU A 36 0.97 -17.65 -4.18
C LEU A 36 0.94 -16.20 -4.64
N GLU A 37 -0.25 -15.60 -4.63
CA GLU A 37 -0.45 -14.20 -5.00
C GLU A 37 0.64 -13.35 -4.34
N GLU A 38 1.44 -12.64 -5.13
CA GLU A 38 2.59 -11.88 -4.64
C GLU A 38 2.15 -10.83 -3.59
N GLY A 39 3.06 -10.45 -2.70
CA GLY A 39 2.77 -9.43 -1.71
C GLY A 39 2.68 -8.05 -2.35
N ASP A 40 1.78 -7.21 -1.84
CA ASP A 40 1.68 -5.80 -2.19
C ASP A 40 2.13 -4.92 -1.03
N ALA A 41 3.22 -4.16 -1.23
CA ALA A 41 3.82 -3.32 -0.19
C ALA A 41 2.88 -2.24 0.36
N GLN A 42 1.99 -1.69 -0.47
CA GLN A 42 1.05 -0.63 -0.03
C GLN A 42 -0.05 -1.21 0.86
N ASN A 43 -0.62 -2.35 0.47
CA ASN A 43 -1.54 -3.11 1.30
C ASN A 43 -0.86 -3.62 2.58
N GLY A 44 0.43 -3.92 2.50
CA GLY A 44 1.28 -4.33 3.62
C GLY A 44 1.45 -3.22 4.64
N ALA A 45 1.81 -2.01 4.20
CA ALA A 45 1.94 -0.83 5.05
C ALA A 45 0.64 -0.53 5.80
N ARG A 46 -0.50 -0.59 5.11
CA ARG A 46 -1.82 -0.43 5.74
C ARG A 46 -2.10 -1.51 6.78
N THR A 47 -1.89 -2.77 6.43
CA THR A 47 -2.10 -3.90 7.35
C THR A 47 -1.20 -3.79 8.58
N TRP A 48 0.06 -3.39 8.39
CA TRP A 48 1.03 -3.17 9.45
C TRP A 48 0.58 -2.07 10.43
N ALA A 49 0.24 -0.91 9.89
CA ALA A 49 -0.25 0.24 10.65
C ALA A 49 -1.49 -0.08 11.49
N GLU A 50 -2.44 -0.80 10.89
CA GLU A 50 -3.73 -1.09 11.53
C GLU A 50 -3.60 -2.14 12.64
N ASN A 51 -2.67 -3.10 12.54
CA ASN A 51 -2.70 -4.32 13.33
C ASN A 51 -1.52 -4.48 14.32
N CYS A 52 -0.35 -3.90 14.06
CA CYS A 52 0.86 -4.30 14.77
C CYS A 52 1.06 -3.62 16.13
N ASN A 53 0.67 -2.34 16.22
CA ASN A 53 0.69 -1.58 17.47
C ASN A 53 -0.33 -2.06 18.52
N ARG A 54 -1.21 -3.01 18.16
CA ARG A 54 -2.27 -3.52 19.06
C ARG A 54 -1.73 -4.38 20.20
N CYS A 55 -0.58 -5.02 20.01
CA CYS A 55 -0.03 -5.99 20.96
C CYS A 55 1.32 -5.56 21.55
N HIS A 56 2.16 -4.91 20.75
CA HIS A 56 3.44 -4.35 21.15
C HIS A 56 3.73 -3.12 20.30
N ASN A 57 4.73 -2.31 20.67
CA ASN A 57 5.18 -1.23 19.78
C ASN A 57 5.71 -1.83 18.48
N ALA A 58 5.21 -1.36 17.34
CA ALA A 58 5.68 -1.78 16.05
C ALA A 58 7.17 -1.43 15.92
N ARG A 59 7.97 -2.41 15.50
CA ARG A 59 9.41 -2.22 15.25
C ARG A 59 9.59 -1.46 13.93
N ASP A 60 10.69 -0.72 13.81
CA ASP A 60 11.04 -0.13 12.52
C ASP A 60 11.41 -1.26 11.55
N PRO A 61 11.03 -1.19 10.25
CA PRO A 61 11.44 -2.20 9.28
C PRO A 61 12.95 -2.48 9.26
N GLN A 62 13.80 -1.50 9.55
CA GLN A 62 15.26 -1.67 9.59
C GLN A 62 15.79 -2.38 10.86
N ASP A 63 14.94 -2.65 11.85
CA ASP A 63 15.33 -3.34 13.08
C ASP A 63 15.63 -4.84 12.86
N LEU A 64 15.30 -5.40 11.69
CA LEU A 64 15.55 -6.79 11.32
C LEU A 64 15.94 -6.90 9.84
N ARG A 65 16.78 -7.89 9.54
CA ARG A 65 17.09 -8.28 8.16
C ARG A 65 15.91 -9.01 7.52
N ASP A 66 15.89 -9.09 6.19
CA ASP A 66 14.82 -9.75 5.41
C ASP A 66 14.57 -11.22 5.83
N ASP A 67 15.63 -11.96 6.17
CA ASP A 67 15.55 -13.34 6.64
C ASP A 67 14.89 -13.43 8.03
N GLN A 68 15.15 -12.45 8.88
CA GLN A 68 14.56 -12.34 10.21
C GLN A 68 13.10 -11.90 10.14
N TRP A 69 12.76 -11.01 9.20
CA TRP A 69 11.37 -10.59 8.96
C TRP A 69 10.50 -11.73 8.49
N THR A 70 11.02 -12.62 7.63
CA THR A 70 10.28 -13.81 7.17
C THR A 70 9.72 -14.59 8.37
N THR A 71 10.59 -14.94 9.34
CA THR A 71 10.17 -15.69 10.54
C THR A 71 9.26 -14.85 11.45
N SER A 72 9.59 -13.57 11.65
CA SER A 72 8.82 -12.68 12.53
C SER A 72 7.40 -12.47 12.02
N VAL A 73 7.21 -12.33 10.71
CA VAL A 73 5.90 -12.16 10.07
C VAL A 73 5.08 -13.45 10.14
N PHE A 74 5.69 -14.64 10.06
CA PHE A 74 4.98 -15.89 10.35
C PHE A 74 4.46 -15.95 11.79
N HIS A 75 5.25 -15.47 12.77
CA HIS A 75 4.79 -15.35 14.15
C HIS A 75 3.60 -14.37 14.26
N MET A 76 3.71 -13.20 13.64
CA MET A 76 2.65 -12.18 13.64
C MET A 76 1.39 -12.67 12.93
N ARG A 77 1.50 -13.48 11.87
CA ARG A 77 0.35 -14.10 11.20
C ARG A 77 -0.51 -14.89 12.19
N VAL A 78 0.11 -15.75 12.99
CA VAL A 78 -0.62 -16.58 13.96
C VAL A 78 -1.16 -15.73 15.10
N ARG A 79 -0.37 -14.78 15.62
CA ARG A 79 -0.74 -13.98 16.79
C ARG A 79 -1.78 -12.90 16.48
N ALA A 80 -1.69 -12.25 15.32
CA ALA A 80 -2.61 -11.20 14.88
C ALA A 80 -3.74 -11.73 13.98
N GLY A 81 -3.78 -13.05 13.71
CA GLY A 81 -4.84 -13.67 12.91
C GLY A 81 -4.83 -13.23 11.43
N LEU A 82 -3.65 -12.97 10.86
CA LEU A 82 -3.54 -12.50 9.48
C LEU A 82 -3.86 -13.62 8.48
N THR A 83 -4.52 -13.24 7.39
CA THR A 83 -4.67 -14.11 6.21
C THR A 83 -3.33 -14.35 5.53
N GLY A 84 -3.26 -15.37 4.66
CA GLY A 84 -2.06 -15.63 3.87
C GLY A 84 -1.65 -14.44 3.00
N LYS A 85 -2.62 -13.72 2.42
CA LYS A 85 -2.35 -12.53 1.61
C LYS A 85 -1.82 -11.37 2.46
N GLN A 86 -2.51 -11.02 3.55
CA GLN A 86 -2.06 -9.98 4.49
C GLN A 86 -0.64 -10.25 5.02
N THR A 87 -0.30 -11.51 5.25
CA THR A 87 1.04 -11.91 5.68
C THR A 87 2.09 -11.58 4.61
N ARG A 88 1.82 -11.88 3.34
CA ARG A 88 2.74 -11.59 2.24
C ARG A 88 2.83 -10.11 1.93
N ASP A 89 1.70 -9.40 1.95
CA ASP A 89 1.66 -7.94 1.81
C ASP A 89 2.54 -7.27 2.88
N VAL A 90 2.39 -7.66 4.16
CA VAL A 90 3.22 -7.15 5.26
C VAL A 90 4.70 -7.53 5.09
N LEU A 91 4.99 -8.76 4.66
CA LEU A 91 6.36 -9.19 4.43
C LEU A 91 7.03 -8.38 3.31
N GLU A 92 6.32 -8.18 2.20
CA GLU A 92 6.76 -7.34 1.08
C GLU A 92 7.07 -5.93 1.58
N TYR A 93 6.12 -5.29 2.26
CA TYR A 93 6.33 -3.95 2.84
C TYR A 93 7.61 -3.85 3.68
N LEU A 94 7.83 -4.80 4.59
CA LEU A 94 8.99 -4.79 5.50
C LEU A 94 10.31 -5.02 4.76
N GLN A 95 10.32 -5.88 3.74
CA GLN A 95 11.52 -6.19 2.94
C GLN A 95 11.81 -5.10 1.90
N THR A 96 10.80 -4.52 1.24
CA THR A 96 10.98 -3.36 0.36
C THR A 96 11.50 -2.16 1.15
N ALA A 97 11.01 -1.94 2.37
CA ALA A 97 11.51 -0.88 3.26
C ALA A 97 12.98 -1.10 3.70
N ASN A 98 13.47 -2.34 3.67
CA ASN A 98 14.89 -2.66 3.88
C ASN A 98 15.75 -2.43 2.63
N ASN A 99 15.18 -2.62 1.44
CA ASN A 99 15.94 -2.70 0.18
C ASN A 99 15.68 -1.50 -0.76
N TRP A 100 15.10 -0.41 -0.27
CA TRP A 100 14.86 0.78 -1.08
C TRP A 100 16.18 1.31 -1.66
N PRO A 101 16.33 1.42 -3.00
CA PRO A 101 17.58 1.81 -3.59
C PRO A 101 17.88 3.27 -3.27
N VAL A 102 18.95 3.48 -2.49
CA VAL A 102 19.72 4.73 -2.44
C VAL A 102 20.29 4.98 -3.83
N SER A 103 19.50 5.50 -4.76
CA SER A 103 19.95 5.81 -6.13
C SER A 103 19.11 6.88 -6.82
N LEU A 104 18.72 7.95 -6.12
CA LEU A 104 18.37 9.24 -6.70
C LEU A 104 18.65 10.36 -5.67
N SER A 105 19.94 10.59 -5.37
CA SER A 105 20.36 11.69 -4.50
C SER A 105 21.55 12.45 -5.09
N THR A 106 21.24 13.40 -5.95
CA THR A 106 22.01 14.61 -6.24
C THR A 106 20.91 15.64 -6.48
N GLU A 107 20.63 16.67 -5.68
CA GLU A 107 21.35 17.55 -4.77
C GLU A 107 20.38 17.81 -3.58
N VAL A 108 20.75 17.92 -2.30
CA VAL A 108 21.56 18.95 -1.63
C VAL A 108 21.99 18.39 -0.26
N ALA A 109 23.26 18.56 0.12
CA ALA A 109 23.78 18.29 1.48
C ALA A 109 23.56 19.52 2.37
N GLN A 110 23.03 19.42 3.60
CA GLN A 110 23.71 19.13 4.89
C GLN A 110 22.64 19.25 6.00
N ALA A 111 22.64 18.59 7.17
CA ALA A 111 23.55 17.65 7.82
C ALA A 111 22.75 16.83 8.85
N GLY A 112 22.94 15.50 8.86
CA GLY A 112 22.33 14.59 9.83
C GLY A 112 22.57 13.12 9.47
N SER A 113 23.79 12.63 9.70
CA SER A 113 24.23 11.23 9.81
C SER A 113 23.22 10.12 9.43
N GLY A 114 23.06 9.92 8.13
CA GLY A 114 22.16 8.98 7.46
C GLY A 114 21.82 9.63 6.11
N THR A 115 21.69 8.88 5.04
CA THR A 115 21.12 9.46 3.81
C THR A 115 19.73 9.99 4.17
N ALA A 116 19.55 11.31 4.18
CA ALA A 116 18.27 11.92 4.54
C ALA A 116 17.19 11.33 3.62
N ARG A 117 16.18 10.71 4.23
CA ARG A 117 15.09 10.06 3.50
C ARG A 117 14.29 11.11 2.73
N SER A 118 13.71 10.71 1.61
CA SER A 118 12.79 11.60 0.88
C SER A 118 11.51 11.84 1.68
N GLY A 119 10.81 12.93 1.38
CA GLY A 119 9.52 13.21 2.04
C GLY A 119 8.47 12.13 1.83
N GLU A 120 8.42 11.55 0.63
CA GLU A 120 7.55 10.43 0.31
C GLU A 120 7.89 9.19 1.14
N GLU A 121 9.19 8.87 1.28
CA GLU A 121 9.65 7.75 2.09
C GLU A 121 9.28 7.95 3.57
N VAL A 122 9.54 9.14 4.10
CA VAL A 122 9.17 9.49 5.48
C VAL A 122 7.65 9.36 5.68
N TYR A 123 6.84 9.89 4.75
CA TYR A 123 5.39 9.79 4.85
C TYR A 123 4.92 8.34 4.85
N GLY A 124 5.41 7.53 3.90
CA GLY A 124 5.05 6.12 3.76
C GLY A 124 5.48 5.23 4.93
N ARG A 125 6.52 5.63 5.68
CA ARG A 125 7.01 4.87 6.83
C ARG A 125 6.40 5.30 8.15
N VAL A 126 6.24 6.62 8.35
CA VAL A 126 5.90 7.20 9.65
C VAL A 126 4.46 7.68 9.68
N CYS A 127 4.03 8.42 8.66
CA CYS A 127 2.80 9.21 8.71
C CYS A 127 1.56 8.44 8.21
N VAL A 128 1.75 7.59 7.18
CA VAL A 128 0.67 6.89 6.46
C VAL A 128 -0.20 6.04 7.38
N ALA A 129 0.37 5.54 8.47
CA ALA A 129 -0.30 4.66 9.41
C ALA A 129 -1.56 5.31 10.03
N CYS A 130 -1.51 6.61 10.26
CA CYS A 130 -2.62 7.39 10.84
C CYS A 130 -3.26 8.34 9.85
N HIS A 131 -2.50 8.86 8.89
CA HIS A 131 -2.96 9.86 7.93
C HIS A 131 -3.46 9.27 6.60
N GLY A 132 -3.22 7.98 6.35
CA GLY A 132 -3.65 7.29 5.14
C GLY A 132 -2.81 7.65 3.91
N ALA A 133 -2.83 6.78 2.90
CA ALA A 133 -2.12 7.02 1.64
C ALA A 133 -2.77 8.13 0.81
N ASP A 134 -4.08 8.36 1.02
CA ASP A 134 -4.87 9.42 0.40
C ASP A 134 -4.93 10.71 1.24
N GLY A 135 -4.24 10.75 2.38
CA GLY A 135 -4.18 11.92 3.26
C GLY A 135 -5.46 12.20 4.05
N LYS A 136 -6.46 11.30 4.01
CA LYS A 136 -7.79 11.53 4.60
C LYS A 136 -7.92 11.14 6.07
N GLY A 137 -6.88 10.52 6.63
CA GLY A 137 -6.89 9.96 7.97
C GLY A 137 -7.53 8.57 8.04
N THR A 138 -6.88 7.66 8.75
CA THR A 138 -7.34 6.28 8.99
C THR A 138 -7.79 6.05 10.43
N VAL A 139 -7.54 7.01 11.32
CA VAL A 139 -7.81 6.89 12.76
C VAL A 139 -8.65 8.07 13.29
N PRO A 140 -9.47 7.87 14.35
CA PRO A 140 -10.28 8.95 14.90
C PRO A 140 -9.46 10.17 15.31
N GLY A 141 -9.78 11.32 14.71
CA GLY A 141 -9.12 12.60 15.00
C GLY A 141 -7.88 12.90 14.14
N ALA A 142 -7.44 11.96 13.29
CA ALA A 142 -6.54 12.31 12.19
C ALA A 142 -7.30 13.22 11.20
N PRO A 143 -6.71 14.35 10.79
CA PRO A 143 -7.37 15.27 9.87
C PRO A 143 -7.34 14.76 8.43
N ASP A 144 -8.27 15.28 7.62
CA ASP A 144 -8.22 15.19 6.16
C ASP A 144 -7.32 16.32 5.63
N PHE A 145 -6.22 15.97 4.97
CA PHE A 145 -5.29 16.91 4.37
C PHE A 145 -5.76 17.45 3.01
N THR A 146 -6.77 16.83 2.41
CA THR A 146 -7.37 17.25 1.14
C THR A 146 -8.50 18.28 1.33
N ASP A 147 -8.88 18.55 2.57
CA ASP A 147 -9.83 19.63 2.90
C ASP A 147 -9.14 21.00 2.79
N ALA A 148 -9.70 21.88 1.95
CA ALA A 148 -9.19 23.22 1.71
C ALA A 148 -9.22 24.10 2.98
N ASP A 149 -10.18 23.86 3.88
CA ASP A 149 -10.27 24.53 5.19
C ASP A 149 -9.58 23.70 6.30
N GLY A 150 -8.88 22.64 5.90
CA GLY A 150 -8.19 21.70 6.77
C GLY A 150 -6.84 22.22 7.29
N PRO A 151 -6.04 21.34 7.93
CA PRO A 151 -4.76 21.74 8.51
C PRO A 151 -3.78 22.29 7.48
N MET A 152 -3.88 21.86 6.22
CA MET A 152 -3.05 22.36 5.12
C MET A 152 -3.31 23.84 4.82
N ALA A 153 -4.35 24.49 5.33
CA ALA A 153 -4.46 25.95 5.22
C ALA A 153 -3.43 26.73 6.07
N GLN A 154 -2.80 26.08 7.06
CA GLN A 154 -1.85 26.72 7.97
C GLN A 154 -0.50 26.96 7.29
N SER A 155 0.36 27.79 7.90
CA SER A 155 1.72 28.02 7.41
C SER A 155 2.63 26.82 7.66
N ASP A 156 3.66 26.68 6.84
CA ASP A 156 4.65 25.60 6.99
C ASP A 156 5.33 25.61 8.35
N ALA A 157 5.58 26.79 8.93
CA ALA A 157 6.17 26.91 10.26
C ALA A 157 5.30 26.25 11.35
N ILE A 158 3.98 26.43 11.29
CA ILE A 158 3.05 25.82 12.24
C ILE A 158 2.98 24.31 12.01
N LEU A 159 2.95 23.87 10.76
CA LEU A 159 2.91 22.44 10.44
C LEU A 159 4.20 21.73 10.86
N LEU A 160 5.37 22.33 10.64
CA LEU A 160 6.65 21.82 11.12
C LEU A 160 6.72 21.76 12.64
N GLU A 161 6.19 22.76 13.34
CA GLU A 161 6.10 22.74 14.81
C GLU A 161 5.26 21.56 15.29
N HIS A 162 4.08 21.36 14.70
CA HIS A 162 3.24 20.20 15.01
C HIS A 162 3.95 18.88 14.71
N ILE A 163 4.64 18.75 13.56
CA ILE A 163 5.40 17.54 13.23
C ILE A 163 6.51 17.31 14.25
N ARG A 164 7.27 18.34 14.61
CA ARG A 164 8.42 18.23 15.53
C ARG A 164 8.01 17.90 16.96
N ASP A 165 7.03 18.61 17.49
CA ASP A 165 6.69 18.60 18.91
C ASP A 165 5.45 17.77 19.23
N GLY A 166 4.76 17.30 18.19
CA GLY A 166 3.47 16.63 18.32
C GLY A 166 2.35 17.65 18.47
N PHE A 167 1.11 17.19 18.32
CA PHE A 167 -0.05 18.08 18.35
C PHE A 167 -1.29 17.39 18.88
N LYS A 168 -2.01 18.03 19.80
CA LYS A 168 -3.32 17.57 20.25
C LYS A 168 -4.38 18.57 19.82
N SER A 169 -5.15 18.20 18.81
CA SER A 169 -6.29 19.03 18.41
C SER A 169 -7.42 18.91 19.44
N PRO A 170 -8.19 19.98 19.69
CA PRO A 170 -9.36 19.91 20.57
C PRO A 170 -10.43 18.93 20.08
N LYS A 171 -10.45 18.65 18.77
CA LYS A 171 -11.42 17.78 18.10
C LYS A 171 -10.98 16.31 18.08
N SER A 172 -9.76 16.01 18.52
CA SER A 172 -9.20 14.66 18.54
C SER A 172 -9.07 14.13 19.96
N PRO A 173 -9.56 12.91 20.25
CA PRO A 173 -9.27 12.24 21.52
C PRO A 173 -7.79 11.80 21.62
N MET A 174 -7.08 11.71 20.49
CA MET A 174 -5.68 11.27 20.41
C MET A 174 -4.74 12.43 20.07
N ALA A 175 -3.59 12.47 20.73
CA ALA A 175 -2.52 13.39 20.37
C ALA A 175 -1.65 12.78 19.27
N MET A 176 -1.30 13.59 18.27
CA MET A 176 -0.24 13.27 17.31
C MET A 176 1.10 13.27 18.07
N PRO A 177 1.87 12.19 18.01
CA PRO A 177 3.15 12.10 18.71
C PRO A 177 4.19 13.06 18.11
N PRO A 178 5.15 13.53 18.92
CA PRO A 178 6.33 14.25 18.40
C PRO A 178 7.03 13.42 17.33
N ARG A 179 7.45 14.08 16.25
CA ARG A 179 8.12 13.48 15.09
C ARG A 179 7.35 12.33 14.44
N GLY A 180 6.02 12.33 14.55
CA GLY A 180 5.20 11.21 14.06
C GLY A 180 5.48 9.88 14.77
N GLY A 181 6.17 9.90 15.91
CA GLY A 181 6.58 8.70 16.65
C GLY A 181 7.97 8.16 16.27
N ASP A 182 8.66 8.74 15.28
CA ASP A 182 10.03 8.38 14.91
C ASP A 182 11.02 9.30 15.64
N PRO A 183 11.72 8.82 16.69
CA PRO A 183 12.69 9.64 17.43
C PRO A 183 13.90 10.04 16.59
N ASN A 184 14.15 9.40 15.45
CA ASN A 184 15.28 9.65 14.56
C ASN A 184 14.93 10.62 13.42
N LEU A 185 13.67 11.03 13.28
CA LEU A 185 13.25 11.99 12.26
C LEU A 185 13.94 13.34 12.49
N ASN A 186 14.83 13.69 11.57
CA ASN A 186 15.63 14.91 11.68
C ASN A 186 14.96 16.11 10.99
N GLN A 187 15.52 17.30 11.17
CA GLN A 187 14.93 18.54 10.64
C GLN A 187 14.74 18.53 9.12
N GLY A 188 15.74 18.06 8.37
CA GLY A 188 15.65 18.02 6.90
C GLY A 188 14.58 17.03 6.41
N GLU A 189 14.42 15.91 7.11
CA GLU A 189 13.37 14.93 6.80
C GLU A 189 11.96 15.46 7.13
N MET A 190 11.81 16.25 8.20
CA MET A 190 10.55 16.93 8.53
C MET A 190 10.16 17.97 7.47
N GLU A 191 11.14 18.70 6.93
CA GLU A 191 10.92 19.65 5.84
C GLU A 191 10.56 18.93 4.54
N ALA A 192 11.29 17.87 4.19
CA ALA A 192 11.03 17.08 3.00
C ALA A 192 9.63 16.43 3.03
N VAL A 193 9.19 15.87 4.17
CA VAL A 193 7.85 15.29 4.27
C VAL A 193 6.76 16.33 4.19
N LEU A 194 6.98 17.54 4.73
CA LEU A 194 6.01 18.62 4.58
C LEU A 194 5.87 19.04 3.11
N GLU A 195 6.99 19.19 2.39
CA GLU A 195 6.98 19.48 0.96
C GLU A 195 6.20 18.42 0.17
N PHE A 196 6.43 17.15 0.46
CA PHE A 196 5.66 16.05 -0.13
C PHE A 196 4.16 16.19 0.17
N MET A 197 3.79 16.43 1.43
CA MET A 197 2.38 16.57 1.83
C MET A 197 1.68 17.74 1.13
N ARG A 198 2.38 18.87 0.94
CA ARG A 198 1.88 20.01 0.17
C ARG A 198 1.55 19.59 -1.26
N LYS A 199 2.53 18.99 -1.92
CA LYS A 199 2.43 18.55 -3.32
C LYS A 199 1.38 17.46 -3.53
N SER A 200 1.17 16.60 -2.53
CA SER A 200 0.29 15.44 -2.66
C SER A 200 -1.16 15.71 -2.28
N PHE A 201 -1.42 16.69 -1.41
CA PHE A 201 -2.75 16.85 -0.80
C PHE A 201 -3.31 18.28 -0.83
N SER A 202 -2.54 19.29 -1.23
CA SER A 202 -2.98 20.71 -1.22
C SER A 202 -3.28 21.31 -2.61
N ASP A 203 -3.49 20.47 -3.62
CA ASP A 203 -3.81 20.86 -5.01
C ASP A 203 -5.32 20.99 -5.27
#